data_AF-A0A9C8ZGF0-F1
#
_entry.id   AF-A0A9C8ZGF0-F1
#
_cell.length_a   1.000
_cell.length_b   1.000
_cell.length_c   1.000
_cell.angle_alpha   90.00
_cell.angle_beta   90.00
_cell.angle_gamma   90.00
#
_symmetry.space_group_name_H-M   'P 1'
#
loop_
_entity.id
_entity.type
_entity.pdbx_description
1 polymer ?
#
loop_
_entity_poly.entity_id
_entity_poly.type
_entity_poly.pdbx_seq_one_letter_code
_entity_poly.pdbx_strand_id
1 'polypeptide(L)'
;MEWRAGTGPNAQSVIVPDEFVVAILILLQQTGVTIDPYRDQTLGKENTQRILEVLKTTRDLKRAEVEDEVKLELGILELPVWAEKMVTARMEQDTFTKICAALIGLCEYALSQGIDIEVLGQ
;
A
#
# COMPACT_ATOMS: atom_id res chain seq x y z
N MET A 1 3.56 8.86 10.50
CA MET A 1 4.10 9.42 9.23
C MET A 1 2.93 9.69 8.28
N GLU A 2 2.87 10.83 7.60
CA GLU A 2 1.78 11.19 6.69
C GLU A 2 2.28 11.25 5.24
N TRP A 3 1.50 10.70 4.30
CA TRP A 3 1.74 10.80 2.87
C TRP A 3 0.62 11.61 2.24
N ARG A 4 0.95 12.69 1.55
CA ARG A 4 -0.02 13.66 1.03
C ARG A 4 0.19 13.89 -0.46
N ALA A 5 -0.89 14.02 -1.22
CA ALA A 5 -0.84 14.46 -2.62
C ALA A 5 -1.89 15.55 -2.86
N GLY A 6 -1.49 16.62 -3.56
CA GLY A 6 -2.36 17.75 -3.89
C GLY A 6 -2.48 18.77 -2.76
N THR A 7 -3.30 19.81 -3.00
CA THR A 7 -3.52 20.91 -2.06
C THR A 7 -4.99 21.30 -1.98
N GLY A 8 -5.40 21.87 -0.84
CA GLY A 8 -6.75 22.39 -0.63
C GLY A 8 -7.83 21.29 -0.67
N PRO A 9 -8.99 21.52 -1.32
CA PRO A 9 -10.12 20.57 -1.31
C PRO A 9 -9.86 19.26 -2.06
N ASN A 10 -8.77 19.19 -2.85
CA ASN A 10 -8.36 18.00 -3.59
C ASN A 10 -7.15 17.28 -2.94
N ALA A 11 -6.77 17.68 -1.72
CA ALA A 11 -5.71 17.00 -0.99
C ALA A 11 -6.19 15.62 -0.56
N GLN A 12 -5.40 14.60 -0.89
CA GLN A 12 -5.54 13.25 -0.34
C GLN A 12 -4.38 13.00 0.60
N SER A 13 -4.68 12.38 1.75
CA SER A 13 -3.66 11.97 2.69
C SER A 13 -3.87 10.54 3.17
N VAL A 14 -2.76 9.86 3.42
CA VAL A 14 -2.71 8.55 4.03
C VAL A 14 -1.80 8.64 5.24
N ILE A 15 -2.35 8.28 6.40
CA ILE A 15 -1.58 8.20 7.63
C ILE A 15 -1.09 6.77 7.78
N VAL A 16 0.23 6.61 7.88
CA VAL A 16 0.86 5.34 8.26
C VAL A 16 1.10 5.38 9.77
N PRO A 17 0.40 4.53 10.55
CA PRO A 17 0.61 4.43 11.99
C PRO A 17 2.02 3.98 12.33
N ASP A 18 2.53 4.42 13.47
CA ASP A 18 3.92 4.23 13.92
C ASP A 18 4.33 2.75 13.92
N GLU A 19 3.44 1.84 14.35
CA GLU A 19 3.69 0.41 14.39
C GLU A 19 3.91 -0.22 13.00
N PHE A 20 3.47 0.45 11.93
CA PHE A 20 3.62 0.00 10.54
C PHE A 20 4.68 0.77 9.75
N VAL A 21 5.19 1.89 10.25
CA VAL A 21 6.17 2.74 9.53
C VAL A 21 7.39 1.91 9.10
N VAL A 22 7.97 1.14 10.01
CA VAL A 22 9.15 0.31 9.72
C VAL A 22 8.86 -0.73 8.64
N ALA A 23 7.70 -1.38 8.70
CA ALA A 23 7.31 -2.39 7.72
C ALA A 23 7.16 -1.78 6.31
N ILE A 24 6.54 -0.60 6.21
CA ILE A 24 6.44 0.15 4.95
C ILE A 24 7.82 0.56 4.46
N LEU A 25 8.69 1.11 5.31
CA LEU A 25 10.03 1.51 4.88
C LEU A 25 10.86 0.32 4.38
N ILE A 26 10.83 -0.83 5.06
CA ILE A 26 11.49 -2.07 4.62
C ILE A 26 10.97 -2.49 3.26
N LEU A 27 9.65 -2.47 3.08
CA LEU A 27 9.03 -2.78 1.80
C LEU A 27 9.58 -1.89 0.68
N LEU A 28 9.69 -0.59 0.93
CA LEU A 28 10.13 0.38 -0.06
C LEU A 28 11.64 0.32 -0.37
N GLN A 29 12.47 -0.35 0.43
CA GLN A 29 13.90 -0.52 0.14
C GLN A 29 14.15 -1.16 -1.24
N GLN A 30 13.23 -2.01 -1.69
CA GLN A 30 13.29 -2.68 -2.99
C GLN A 30 13.15 -1.72 -4.19
N THR A 31 12.59 -0.52 -3.97
CA THR A 31 12.38 0.50 -5.01
C THR A 31 13.64 1.32 -5.33
N GLY A 32 14.66 1.23 -4.48
CA GLY A 32 15.81 2.13 -4.49
C GLY A 32 15.50 3.57 -4.06
N VAL A 33 14.26 3.87 -3.65
CA VAL A 33 13.87 5.16 -3.08
C VAL A 33 14.18 5.14 -1.58
N THR A 34 15.02 6.07 -1.13
CA THR A 34 15.29 6.26 0.30
C THR A 34 14.27 7.24 0.86
N ILE A 35 13.55 6.82 1.89
CA ILE A 35 12.62 7.67 2.65
C ILE A 35 13.13 7.75 4.09
N ASP A 36 13.59 8.92 4.49
CA ASP A 36 13.89 9.22 5.90
C ASP A 36 12.58 9.57 6.65
N PRO A 37 12.13 8.78 7.65
CA PRO A 37 10.88 9.03 8.36
C PRO A 37 10.89 10.28 9.25
N TYR A 38 12.05 10.90 9.47
CA TYR A 38 12.20 12.10 10.33
C TYR A 38 12.37 13.39 9.52
N ARG A 39 12.24 13.32 8.18
CA ARG A 39 12.40 14.46 7.30
C ARG A 39 11.32 14.49 6.24
N ASP A 40 10.76 15.67 6.04
CA ASP A 40 9.85 15.90 4.93
C ASP A 40 10.56 15.67 3.60
N GLN A 41 9.90 14.94 2.72
CA GLN A 41 10.43 14.56 1.41
C GLN A 41 9.34 14.64 0.35
N THR A 42 9.76 14.90 -0.89
CA THR A 42 8.87 14.95 -2.05
C THR A 42 9.24 13.83 -3.01
N LEU A 43 8.25 13.04 -3.40
CA LEU A 43 8.36 11.95 -4.35
C LEU A 43 7.84 12.43 -5.69
N GLY A 44 8.77 12.64 -6.62
CA GLY A 44 8.45 12.90 -8.02
C GLY A 44 7.88 11.67 -8.73
N LYS A 45 7.29 11.90 -9.91
CA LYS A 45 6.64 10.89 -10.76
C LYS A 45 7.36 9.53 -10.82
N GLU A 46 8.67 9.53 -11.07
CA GLU A 46 9.44 8.29 -11.24
C GLU A 46 9.52 7.47 -9.94
N ASN A 47 9.77 8.13 -8.81
CA ASN A 47 9.80 7.46 -7.50
C ASN A 47 8.41 6.95 -7.12
N THR A 48 7.37 7.74 -7.38
CA THR A 48 5.96 7.35 -7.15
C THR A 48 5.58 6.11 -7.97
N GLN A 49 6.02 6.02 -9.22
CA GLN A 49 5.79 4.85 -10.07
C GLN A 49 6.44 3.58 -9.49
N ARG A 50 7.73 3.66 -9.10
CA ARG A 50 8.44 2.51 -8.52
C ARG A 50 7.82 2.05 -7.20
N ILE A 51 7.42 2.99 -6.34
CA ILE A 51 6.72 2.71 -5.08
C ILE A 51 5.38 2.03 -5.34
N LEU A 52 4.59 2.54 -6.29
CA LEU A 52 3.29 1.96 -6.66
C LEU A 52 3.43 0.51 -7.11
N GLU A 53 4.44 0.20 -7.93
CA GLU A 53 4.70 -1.15 -8.42
C GLU A 53 5.00 -2.12 -7.26
N VAL A 54 5.89 -1.73 -6.35
CA VAL A 54 6.23 -2.56 -5.18
C VAL A 54 5.02 -2.77 -4.26
N LEU A 55 4.24 -1.72 -3.98
CA LEU A 55 3.03 -1.84 -3.17
C LEU A 55 2.00 -2.81 -3.79
N LYS A 56 1.81 -2.74 -5.12
CA LYS A 56 0.92 -3.66 -5.85
C LYS A 56 1.41 -5.10 -5.76
N THR A 57 2.70 -5.35 -6.02
CA THR A 57 3.29 -6.67 -5.90
C THR A 57 3.10 -7.25 -4.50
N THR A 58 3.34 -6.46 -3.45
CA THR A 58 3.16 -6.91 -2.06
C THR A 58 1.72 -7.19 -1.70
N ARG A 59 0.78 -6.36 -2.15
CA ARG A 59 -0.66 -6.64 -1.98
C ARG A 59 -1.05 -7.94 -2.66
N ASP A 60 -0.53 -8.21 -3.85
CA ASP A 60 -0.86 -9.41 -4.61
C ASP A 60 -0.23 -10.67 -3.98
N LEU A 61 1.00 -10.56 -3.44
CA LEU A 61 1.60 -11.62 -2.62
C LEU A 61 0.77 -11.89 -1.36
N LYS A 62 0.35 -10.84 -0.65
CA LYS A 62 -0.47 -11.00 0.56
C LYS A 62 -1.83 -11.63 0.23
N ARG A 63 -2.43 -11.28 -0.91
CA ARG A 63 -3.64 -11.94 -1.40
C ARG A 63 -3.42 -13.43 -1.60
N ALA A 64 -2.31 -13.83 -2.22
CA ALA A 64 -1.98 -15.23 -2.44
C ALA A 64 -1.80 -16.01 -1.12
N GLU A 65 -1.13 -15.41 -0.12
CA GLU A 65 -1.02 -16.00 1.22
C GLU A 65 -2.39 -16.22 1.86
N VAL A 66 -3.27 -15.21 1.82
CA VAL A 66 -4.63 -15.30 2.39
C VAL A 66 -5.47 -16.33 1.64
N GLU A 67 -5.32 -16.40 0.32
CA GLU A 67 -5.97 -17.41 -0.51
C GLU A 67 -5.52 -18.83 -0.12
N ASP A 68 -4.23 -19.05 0.08
CA ASP A 68 -3.69 -20.35 0.51
C ASP A 68 -4.17 -20.73 1.91
N GLU A 69 -4.27 -19.78 2.84
CA GLU A 69 -4.86 -19.98 4.17
C GLU A 69 -6.34 -20.40 4.07
N VAL A 70 -7.13 -19.71 3.24
CA VAL A 70 -8.55 -20.03 3.02
C VAL A 70 -8.71 -21.41 2.38
N LYS A 71 -7.88 -21.75 1.38
CA LYS A 71 -7.89 -23.08 0.75
C LYS A 71 -7.59 -24.19 1.76
N LEU A 72 -6.57 -23.98 2.59
CA LEU A 72 -6.16 -24.93 3.63
C LEU A 72 -7.27 -25.13 4.66
N GLU A 73 -7.91 -24.05 5.12
CA GLU A 73 -9.01 -24.11 6.09
C GLU A 73 -10.24 -24.83 5.56
N LEU A 74 -10.55 -24.64 4.27
CA LEU A 74 -11.70 -25.26 3.61
C LEU A 74 -11.40 -26.67 3.07
N GLY A 75 -10.13 -27.10 3.07
CA GLY A 75 -9.71 -28.40 2.53
C GLY A 75 -9.89 -28.53 1.01
N ILE A 76 -9.71 -27.42 0.28
CA ILE A 76 -9.92 -27.33 -1.18
C ILE A 76 -8.61 -27.02 -1.90
N LEU A 77 -8.52 -27.36 -3.19
CA LEU A 77 -7.33 -27.11 -4.02
C LEU A 77 -7.44 -25.83 -4.85
N GLU A 78 -8.64 -25.49 -5.31
CA GLU A 78 -8.93 -24.30 -6.10
C GLU A 78 -9.92 -23.42 -5.36
N LEU A 79 -9.79 -22.10 -5.46
CA LEU A 79 -10.65 -21.14 -4.76
C LEU A 79 -11.96 -20.94 -5.54
N PRO A 80 -13.11 -21.45 -5.07
CA PRO A 80 -14.38 -21.24 -5.73
C PRO A 80 -14.88 -19.80 -5.54
N VAL A 81 -15.73 -19.33 -6.46
CA VAL A 81 -16.27 -17.96 -6.47
C VAL A 81 -16.95 -17.56 -5.14
N TRP A 82 -17.59 -18.50 -4.45
CA TRP A 82 -18.23 -18.19 -3.17
C TRP A 82 -17.21 -17.93 -2.04
N ALA A 83 -16.00 -18.50 -2.12
CA ALA A 83 -14.93 -18.35 -1.14
C ALA A 83 -14.07 -17.09 -1.38
N GLU A 84 -14.11 -16.49 -2.57
CA GLU A 84 -13.49 -15.18 -2.86
C GLU A 84 -13.93 -14.08 -1.89
N LYS A 85 -15.19 -14.15 -1.42
CA LYS A 85 -15.71 -13.22 -0.41
C LYS A 85 -14.98 -13.37 0.93
N MET A 86 -14.51 -14.56 1.28
CA MET A 86 -13.73 -14.79 2.49
C MET A 86 -12.32 -14.21 2.37
N VAL A 87 -11.66 -14.40 1.22
CA VAL A 87 -10.36 -13.79 0.93
C VAL A 87 -10.45 -12.27 0.98
N THR A 88 -11.46 -11.70 0.31
CA THR A 88 -11.72 -10.26 0.31
C THR A 88 -11.95 -9.73 1.73
N ALA A 89 -12.82 -10.39 2.51
CA ALA A 89 -13.09 -9.97 3.89
C ALA A 89 -11.85 -10.03 4.80
N ARG A 90 -10.96 -11.01 4.61
CA ARG A 90 -9.69 -11.10 5.37
C ARG A 90 -8.73 -9.99 4.99
N MET A 91 -8.57 -9.74 3.69
CA MET A 91 -7.76 -8.61 3.18
C MET A 91 -8.30 -7.27 3.71
N GLU A 92 -9.63 -7.12 3.81
CA GLU A 92 -10.29 -5.95 4.41
C GLU A 92 -10.24 -5.90 5.93
N GLN A 93 -9.80 -6.95 6.63
CA GLN A 93 -9.59 -6.92 8.08
C GLN A 93 -8.13 -6.63 8.42
N ASP A 94 -7.21 -7.03 7.55
CA ASP A 94 -5.77 -6.79 7.72
C ASP A 94 -5.43 -5.30 7.60
N THR A 95 -4.88 -4.74 8.68
CA THR A 95 -4.59 -3.30 8.75
C THR A 95 -3.45 -2.92 7.81
N PHE A 96 -2.44 -3.79 7.66
CA PHE A 96 -1.33 -3.56 6.74
C PHE A 96 -1.81 -3.48 5.28
N THR A 97 -2.69 -4.40 4.88
CA THR A 97 -3.31 -4.41 3.55
C THR A 97 -4.11 -3.13 3.28
N LYS A 98 -4.85 -2.60 4.27
CA LYS A 98 -5.55 -1.31 4.13
C LYS A 98 -4.58 -0.16 3.90
N ILE A 99 -3.48 -0.11 4.63
CA ILE A 99 -2.45 0.92 4.47
C ILE A 99 -1.86 0.82 3.05
N CYS A 100 -1.48 -0.37 2.61
CA CYS A 100 -0.98 -0.60 1.25
C CYS A 100 -2.00 -0.17 0.19
N ALA A 101 -3.28 -0.52 0.34
CA ALA A 101 -4.34 -0.13 -0.59
C ALA A 101 -4.54 1.39 -0.64
N ALA A 102 -4.50 2.08 0.51
CA ALA A 102 -4.59 3.53 0.59
C ALA A 102 -3.39 4.21 -0.08
N LEU A 103 -2.17 3.72 0.17
CA LEU A 103 -0.95 4.22 -0.49
C LEU A 103 -0.96 3.99 -2.00
N ILE A 104 -1.44 2.82 -2.47
CA ILE A 104 -1.66 2.54 -3.89
C ILE A 104 -2.59 3.59 -4.50
N GLY A 105 -3.74 3.84 -3.85
CA GLY A 105 -4.70 4.84 -4.31
C GLY A 105 -4.11 6.24 -4.37
N LEU A 106 -3.31 6.63 -3.37
CA LEU A 106 -2.61 7.91 -3.35
C LEU A 106 -1.60 8.03 -4.49
N CYS A 107 -0.81 6.99 -4.76
CA CYS A 107 0.14 6.97 -5.86
C CYS A 107 -0.55 7.02 -7.23
N GLU A 108 -1.61 6.25 -7.44
CA GLU A 108 -2.40 6.30 -8.68
C GLU A 108 -3.02 7.68 -8.90
N TYR A 109 -3.57 8.28 -7.83
CA TYR A 109 -4.09 9.63 -7.85
C TYR A 109 -2.99 10.64 -8.24
N ALA A 110 -1.86 10.64 -7.56
CA ALA A 110 -0.75 11.55 -7.83
C ALA A 110 -0.23 11.43 -9.28
N LEU A 111 -0.06 10.21 -9.77
CA LEU A 111 0.36 9.94 -11.15
C LEU A 111 -0.67 10.40 -12.18
N SER A 112 -1.97 10.21 -11.90
CA SER A 112 -3.06 10.63 -12.79
C SER A 112 -3.16 12.15 -12.92
N GLN A 113 -2.88 12.88 -11.84
CA GLN A 113 -2.92 14.33 -11.80
C GLN A 113 -1.58 14.98 -12.18
N GLY A 114 -0.51 14.19 -12.31
CA GLY A 114 0.83 14.70 -12.59
C GLY A 114 1.40 15.56 -11.45
N ILE A 115 1.05 15.21 -10.21
CA ILE A 115 1.50 15.92 -9.00
C ILE A 115 2.45 15.04 -8.18
N ASP A 116 3.26 15.69 -7.35
CA ASP A 116 4.18 14.99 -6.45
C ASP A 116 3.49 14.58 -5.14
N ILE A 117 4.05 13.56 -4.48
CA ILE A 117 3.63 13.15 -3.15
C ILE A 117 4.59 13.75 -2.13
N GLU A 118 4.06 14.35 -1.07
CA GLU A 118 4.81 14.79 0.09
C GLU A 118 4.73 13.73 1.17
N VAL A 119 5.88 13.21 1.60
CA VAL A 119 6.00 12.37 2.78
C VAL A 119 6.42 13.26 3.93
N LEU A 120 5.51 13.50 4.87
CA LEU A 120 5.73 14.31 6.05
C LEU A 120 6.26 13.41 7.17
N GLY A 121 7.44 13.76 7.66
CA GLY A 121 8.10 13.05 8.74
C GLY A 121 7.33 13.14 10.05
N GLN A 122 7.70 12.31 11.02
CA GLN A 122 7.21 12.42 12.41
C GLN A 122 8.02 13.43 13.22
#